data_AF-A0A7W0Y1B7-F1
#
_entry.id   AF-A0A7W0Y1B7-F1
#
_cell.length_a   1.000
_cell.length_b   1.000
_cell.length_c   1.000
_cell.angle_alpha   90.00
_cell.angle_beta   90.00
_cell.angle_gamma   90.00
#
_symmetry.space_group_name_H-M   'P 1'
#
loop_
_entity.id
_entity.type
_entity.pdbx_description
1 polymer ?
#
loop_
_entity_poly.entity_id
_entity_poly.type
_entity_poly.pdbx_seq_one_letter_code
_entity_poly.pdbx_strand_id
1 'polypeptide(L)'
;MPNDQYTFADPTQQYSDIETTAQSQPGAGLDANLKQNADLGEESYRGTGRLTGRKALITGADSGIGAAVAIAFAREGADVALSYLPEEEEDAQK
;
A
#
# COMPACT_ATOMS: atom_id res chain seq x y z
N MET A 1 -19.16 -3.29 -11.91
CA MET A 1 -18.51 -2.01 -11.57
C MET A 1 -17.23 -2.35 -10.83
N PRO A 2 -16.07 -1.75 -11.13
CA PRO A 2 -14.89 -1.93 -10.28
C PRO A 2 -15.21 -1.44 -8.87
N ASN A 3 -14.82 -2.20 -7.85
CA ASN A 3 -14.97 -1.82 -6.44
C ASN A 3 -13.80 -0.90 -6.07
N ASP A 4 -13.95 0.39 -6.38
CA ASP A 4 -12.94 1.42 -6.12
C ASP A 4 -13.36 2.33 -4.95
N GLN A 5 -12.48 3.28 -4.59
CA GLN A 5 -12.69 4.20 -3.47
C GLN A 5 -13.91 5.13 -3.57
N TYR A 6 -14.61 5.14 -4.71
CA TYR A 6 -15.84 5.90 -4.92
C TYR A 6 -17.10 5.03 -4.84
N THR A 7 -16.95 3.73 -4.62
CA THR A 7 -18.06 2.81 -4.41
C THR A 7 -18.72 3.12 -3.08
N PHE A 8 -20.04 3.36 -3.09
CA PHE A 8 -20.79 3.56 -1.85
C PHE A 8 -20.92 2.21 -1.11
N ALA A 9 -20.16 2.06 -0.02
CA ALA A 9 -20.13 0.88 0.83
C ALA A 9 -20.18 1.28 2.31
N ASP A 10 -20.55 0.34 3.18
CA ASP A 10 -20.47 0.55 4.63
C ASP A 10 -19.00 0.48 5.06
N PRO A 11 -18.40 1.59 5.55
CA PRO A 11 -16.98 1.59 5.92
C PRO A 11 -16.68 0.68 7.11
N THR A 12 -17.69 0.32 7.92
CA THR A 12 -17.53 -0.60 9.05
C THR A 12 -17.40 -2.06 8.62
N GLN A 13 -17.71 -2.37 7.36
CA GLN A 13 -17.67 -3.71 6.76
C GLN A 13 -16.73 -3.75 5.54
N GLN A 14 -16.01 -2.67 5.26
CA GLN A 14 -15.24 -2.51 4.02
C GLN A 14 -13.97 -3.36 3.99
N TYR A 15 -13.39 -3.66 5.16
CA TYR A 15 -12.19 -4.47 5.30
C TYR A 15 -12.50 -5.72 6.11
N SER A 16 -11.67 -6.76 5.92
CA SER A 16 -11.81 -8.02 6.64
C SER A 16 -11.75 -7.80 8.15
N ASP A 17 -12.63 -8.48 8.89
CA ASP A 17 -12.46 -8.66 10.32
C ASP A 17 -11.15 -9.41 10.57
N ILE A 18 -10.14 -8.67 11.00
CA ILE A 18 -8.81 -9.22 11.24
C ILE A 18 -8.81 -10.02 12.54
N GLU A 19 -8.40 -11.29 12.47
CA GLU A 19 -8.16 -12.07 13.68
C GLU A 19 -6.92 -11.50 14.36
N THR A 20 -7.10 -10.84 15.50
CA THR A 20 -6.01 -10.25 16.28
C THR A 20 -5.22 -11.35 17.02
N THR A 21 -4.62 -12.27 16.28
CA THR A 21 -3.66 -13.21 16.85
C THR A 21 -2.31 -12.52 16.95
N ALA A 22 -1.75 -12.47 18.15
CA ALA A 22 -0.44 -11.86 18.35
C ALA A 22 0.59 -12.46 17.37
N GLN A 23 1.32 -11.58 16.70
CA GLN A 23 2.44 -11.89 15.84
C GLN A 23 3.56 -10.90 16.15
N SER A 24 4.79 -11.37 16.13
CA SER A 24 5.97 -10.53 16.27
C SER A 24 6.97 -10.92 15.19
N GLN A 25 7.60 -9.91 14.61
CA GLN A 25 8.69 -10.03 13.65
C GLN A 25 9.86 -9.19 14.17
N PRO A 26 11.12 -9.60 13.95
CA PRO A 26 12.27 -8.77 14.28
C PRO A 26 12.38 -7.57 13.32
N GLY A 27 13.04 -6.50 13.76
CA GLY A 27 13.37 -5.36 12.90
C GLY A 27 12.13 -4.62 12.39
N ALA A 28 12.18 -4.17 11.14
CA ALA A 28 11.04 -3.54 10.47
C ALA A 28 9.93 -4.55 10.14
N GLY A 29 10.27 -5.83 10.02
CA GLY A 29 9.35 -6.89 9.59
C GLY A 29 9.11 -6.87 8.08
N LEU A 30 8.33 -7.83 7.59
CA LEU A 30 7.88 -7.88 6.20
C LEU A 30 6.35 -8.01 6.15
N ASP A 31 5.71 -7.23 5.29
CA ASP A 31 4.31 -7.37 4.92
C ASP A 31 4.05 -8.75 4.29
N ALA A 32 5.02 -9.30 3.55
CA ALA A 32 5.01 -10.68 3.04
C ALA A 32 4.73 -11.73 4.12
N ASN A 33 5.16 -11.45 5.34
CA ASN A 33 5.10 -12.38 6.46
C ASN A 33 3.91 -12.11 7.38
N LEU A 34 3.07 -11.11 7.10
CA LEU A 34 1.85 -10.92 7.88
C LEU A 34 0.93 -12.13 7.70
N LYS A 35 0.32 -12.61 8.80
CA LYS A 35 -0.70 -13.67 8.75
C LYS A 35 -1.89 -13.31 7.84
N GLN A 36 -2.18 -12.02 7.73
CA GLN A 36 -3.17 -11.46 6.83
C GLN A 36 -2.49 -10.34 6.06
N ASN A 37 -2.48 -10.45 4.73
CA ASN A 37 -1.84 -9.47 3.86
C ASN A 37 -2.48 -8.08 4.06
N ALA A 38 -1.66 -7.04 4.03
CA ALA A 38 -2.14 -5.67 3.96
C ALA A 38 -2.82 -5.42 2.61
N ASP A 39 -3.94 -4.69 2.62
CA ASP A 39 -4.51 -4.09 1.42
C ASP A 39 -3.89 -2.68 1.28
N LEU A 40 -3.05 -2.51 0.26
CA LEU A 40 -2.32 -1.27 -0.02
C LEU A 40 -3.04 -0.44 -1.10
N GLY A 41 -4.21 -0.89 -1.55
CA GLY A 41 -4.95 -0.27 -2.64
C GLY A 41 -4.53 -0.75 -4.03
N GLU A 42 -3.80 -1.86 -4.14
CA GLU A 42 -3.33 -2.48 -5.38
C GLU A 42 -4.47 -2.80 -6.35
N GLU A 43 -5.68 -3.03 -5.86
CA GLU A 43 -6.85 -3.26 -6.71
C GLU A 43 -7.86 -2.11 -6.63
N SER A 44 -7.95 -1.44 -5.48
CA SER A 44 -9.05 -0.52 -5.16
C SER A 44 -8.77 0.95 -5.46
N TYR A 45 -7.52 1.42 -5.46
CA TYR A 45 -7.22 2.84 -5.65
C TYR A 45 -7.29 3.27 -7.12
N ARG A 46 -8.30 4.01 -7.55
CA ARG A 46 -8.37 4.55 -8.91
C ARG A 46 -7.73 5.94 -9.00
N GLY A 47 -6.71 6.10 -9.84
CA GLY A 47 -6.13 7.41 -10.16
C GLY A 47 -7.04 8.30 -11.00
N THR A 48 -6.92 9.62 -10.83
CA THR A 48 -7.68 10.64 -11.57
C THR A 48 -6.78 11.72 -12.19
N GLY A 49 -5.45 11.51 -12.16
CA GLY A 49 -4.45 12.39 -12.77
C GLY A 49 -4.05 13.59 -11.90
N ARG A 50 -4.36 13.58 -10.60
CA ARG A 50 -4.14 14.73 -9.70
C ARG A 50 -2.68 15.10 -9.50
N LEU A 51 -1.75 14.20 -9.82
CA LEU A 51 -0.31 14.37 -9.64
C LEU A 51 0.46 14.23 -10.96
N THR A 52 -0.22 14.39 -12.10
CA THR A 52 0.41 14.28 -13.42
C THR A 52 1.66 15.17 -13.52
N GLY A 53 2.79 14.57 -13.87
CA GLY A 53 4.07 15.26 -14.08
C GLY A 53 4.84 15.58 -12.79
N ARG A 54 4.35 15.14 -11.63
CA ARG A 54 5.08 15.26 -10.36
C ARG A 54 6.13 14.17 -10.23
N LYS A 55 7.14 14.43 -9.40
CA LYS A 55 8.18 13.47 -9.02
C LYS A 55 8.21 13.38 -7.49
N ALA A 56 8.13 12.18 -6.95
CA ALA A 56 8.07 11.94 -5.50
C ALA A 56 9.19 10.99 -5.06
N LEU A 57 9.77 11.27 -3.90
CA LEU A 57 10.59 10.32 -3.13
C LEU A 57 9.76 9.89 -1.92
N ILE A 58 9.58 8.60 -1.73
CA ILE A 58 8.85 8.02 -0.60
C ILE A 58 9.81 7.10 0.16
N THR A 59 9.97 7.35 1.46
CA THR A 59 10.80 6.54 2.37
C THR A 59 9.92 5.57 3.15
N GLY A 60 10.38 4.34 3.37
CA GLY A 60 9.58 3.22 3.89
C GLY A 60 8.46 2.84 2.92
N ALA A 61 8.80 2.80 1.63
CA ALA A 61 7.82 2.63 0.54
C ALA A 61 7.67 1.19 0.07
N ASP A 62 8.40 0.27 0.68
CA ASP A 62 8.35 -1.18 0.50
C ASP A 62 7.04 -1.78 1.00
N SER A 63 6.53 -1.29 2.14
CA SER A 63 5.40 -1.91 2.85
C SER A 63 4.44 -0.88 3.44
N GLY A 64 3.28 -1.36 3.89
CA GLY A 64 2.29 -0.61 4.65
C GLY A 64 1.88 0.72 4.00
N ILE A 65 1.81 1.78 4.82
CA ILE A 65 1.28 3.08 4.38
C ILE A 65 2.15 3.71 3.29
N GLY A 66 3.48 3.54 3.34
CA GLY A 66 4.37 4.11 2.34
C GLY A 66 4.15 3.47 0.96
N ALA A 67 3.99 2.15 0.91
CA ALA A 67 3.65 1.42 -0.31
C ALA A 67 2.27 1.84 -0.86
N ALA A 68 1.25 1.96 0.00
CA ALA A 68 -0.07 2.43 -0.41
C ALA A 68 -0.03 3.86 -1.01
N VAL A 69 0.77 4.75 -0.42
CA VAL A 69 0.99 6.10 -0.93
C VAL A 69 1.73 6.06 -2.28
N ALA A 70 2.73 5.19 -2.44
CA ALA A 70 3.46 5.02 -3.69
C ALA A 70 2.54 4.57 -4.83
N ILE A 71 1.68 3.57 -4.59
CA ILE A 71 0.66 3.11 -5.53
C ILE A 71 -0.26 4.27 -5.93
N ALA A 72 -0.81 4.98 -4.94
CA ALA A 72 -1.70 6.12 -5.19
C ALA A 72 -1.02 7.23 -6.01
N PHE A 73 0.22 7.57 -5.68
CA PHE A 73 0.97 8.62 -6.37
C PHE A 73 1.26 8.25 -7.82
N ALA A 74 1.71 7.01 -8.06
CA ALA A 74 1.95 6.49 -9.39
C ALA A 74 0.65 6.51 -10.23
N ARG A 75 -0.47 6.05 -9.65
CA ARG A 75 -1.78 6.06 -10.33
C ARG A 75 -2.30 7.46 -10.62
N GLU A 76 -1.96 8.44 -9.78
CA GLU A 76 -2.29 9.85 -10.01
C GLU A 76 -1.36 10.53 -11.02
N GLY A 77 -0.37 9.81 -11.56
CA GLY A 77 0.49 10.26 -12.67
C GLY A 77 1.84 10.83 -12.25
N ALA A 78 2.31 10.56 -11.03
CA ALA A 78 3.64 10.93 -10.59
C ALA A 78 4.68 9.85 -10.93
N ASP A 79 5.91 10.26 -11.23
CA ASP A 79 7.07 9.37 -11.15
C ASP A 79 7.45 9.20 -9.67
N VAL A 80 7.67 7.97 -9.21
CA VAL A 80 7.93 7.67 -7.80
C VAL A 80 9.29 6.97 -7.64
N ALA A 81 10.13 7.52 -6.76
CA ALA A 81 11.32 6.87 -6.24
C ALA A 81 11.02 6.30 -4.85
N LEU A 82 11.36 5.02 -4.67
CA LEU A 82 11.16 4.29 -3.42
C LEU A 82 12.48 4.22 -2.65
N SER A 83 12.41 4.38 -1.33
CA SER A 83 13.52 4.16 -0.43
C SER A 83 13.04 3.26 0.71
N TYR A 84 13.82 2.24 1.00
CA TYR A 84 13.55 1.21 2.00
C TYR A 84 14.89 0.57 2.41
N LEU A 85 14.89 -0.28 3.43
CA LEU A 85 16.09 -0.99 3.88
C LEU A 85 16.35 -2.22 2.99
N PRO A 86 17.61 -2.65 2.81
CA PRO A 86 17.91 -3.85 2.01
C PRO A 86 17.22 -5.14 2.50
N GLU A 87 16.87 -5.21 3.79
CA GLU A 87 16.13 -6.34 4.36
C GLU A 87 14.65 -6.38 3.95
N GLU A 88 14.11 -5.27 3.45
CA GLU A 88 12.70 -5.09 3.02
C GLU A 88 12.52 -5.26 1.50
N GLU A 89 13.58 -5.62 0.76
CA GLU A 89 13.58 -5.73 -0.71
C GLU A 89 12.49 -6.67 -1.25
N GLU A 90 12.13 -7.71 -0.50
CA GLU A 90 11.06 -8.63 -0.88
C GLU A 90 9.71 -7.93 -1.01
N ASP A 91 9.38 -7.01 -0.10
CA ASP A 91 8.12 -6.27 -0.17
C ASP A 91 8.18 -5.19 -1.25
N ALA A 92 9.32 -4.54 -1.43
CA ALA A 92 9.51 -3.53 -2.47
C ALA A 92 9.40 -4.08 -3.91
N GLN A 93 9.59 -5.38 -4.13
CA GLN A 93 9.56 -6.01 -5.46
C GLN A 93 8.21 -6.60 -5.88
N LYS A 94 7.19 -6.58 -5.01
CA LYS A 94 5.84 -7.07 -5.34
C LYS A 94 5.10 -6.13 -6.30
#